data_AF-A0A943Z8H9-F1
#
_entry.id   AF-A0A943Z8H9-F1
#
_cell.length_a   1.000
_cell.length_b   1.000
_cell.length_c   1.000
_cell.angle_alpha   90.00
_cell.angle_beta   90.00
_cell.angle_gamma   90.00
#
_symmetry.space_group_name_H-M   'P 1'
#
loop_
_entity.id
_entity.type
_entity.pdbx_description
1 polymer ?
#
loop_
_entity_poly.entity_id
_entity_poly.type
_entity_poly.pdbx_seq_one_letter_code
_entity_poly.pdbx_strand_id
1 'polypeptide(L)'
;MESVIAIVLTQMQPILAAEQIKTLADVLRSAFRLNGASASAPQASQLLELFLTAKEVEGCSPKTIEYYRSTLTMMNDAIMKPCTLIESDDLRKYLNDYEITRGASKVTIDNIRRIMSSFFA
;
A
#
# COMPACT_ATOMS: atom_id res chain seq x y z
N MET A 1 19.69 0.78 7.39
CA MET A 1 18.96 1.78 8.20
C MET A 1 19.88 2.41 9.23
N GLU A 2 20.58 1.62 10.05
CA GLU A 2 21.64 2.13 10.96
C GLU A 2 22.75 2.91 10.26
N SER A 3 23.14 2.51 9.03
CA SER A 3 24.09 3.26 8.20
C SER A 3 23.65 4.69 7.87
N VAL A 4 22.34 4.91 7.67
CA VAL A 4 21.78 6.23 7.39
C VAL A 4 21.76 7.08 8.65
N ILE A 5 21.39 6.49 9.79
CA ILE A 5 21.41 7.16 11.09
C ILE A 5 22.84 7.62 11.42
N ALA A 6 23.85 6.78 11.22
CA ALA A 6 25.25 7.13 11.45
C ALA A 6 25.69 8.34 10.59
N ILE A 7 25.34 8.36 9.31
CA ILE A 7 25.65 9.48 8.41
C ILE A 7 25.02 10.79 8.91
N VAL A 8 23.75 10.76 9.28
CA VAL A 8 23.03 11.95 9.77
C VAL A 8 23.63 12.45 11.08
N LEU A 9 23.94 11.56 12.02
CA LEU A 9 24.55 11.94 13.31
C LEU A 9 25.94 12.56 13.13
N THR A 10 26.77 12.01 12.23
CA THR A 10 28.09 12.58 11.91
C THR A 10 27.98 13.97 11.29
N GLN A 11 27.03 14.18 10.37
CA GLN A 11 26.83 15.49 9.75
C GLN A 11 26.27 16.54 10.72
N MET A 12 25.53 16.13 11.74
CA MET A 12 24.95 17.02 12.75
C MET A 12 25.88 17.32 13.92
N GLN A 13 26.99 16.59 14.05
CA GLN A 13 27.98 16.78 15.11
C GLN A 13 28.53 18.22 15.26
N PRO A 14 28.79 19.00 14.19
CA PRO A 14 29.28 20.38 14.36
C PRO A 14 28.19 21.39 14.72
N ILE A 15 26.91 21.00 14.66
CA ILE A 15 25.76 21.92 14.85
C ILE A 15 25.10 21.71 16.22
N LEU A 16 25.18 20.48 16.76
CA LEU A 16 24.43 20.07 17.94
C LEU A 16 25.35 19.73 19.12
N ALA A 17 24.89 20.04 20.33
CA ALA A 17 25.54 19.58 21.55
C ALA A 17 25.37 18.06 21.74
N ALA A 18 26.26 17.43 22.51
CA ALA A 18 26.25 15.98 22.72
C ALA A 18 24.90 15.43 23.23
N GLU A 19 24.21 16.19 24.09
CA GLU A 19 22.88 15.84 24.60
C GLU A 19 21.81 15.89 23.49
N GLN A 20 21.89 16.86 22.59
CA GLN A 20 20.99 16.98 21.44
C GLN A 20 21.24 15.88 20.39
N ILE A 21 22.49 15.47 20.20
CA ILE A 21 22.85 14.35 19.31
C ILE A 21 22.27 13.04 19.84
N LYS A 22 22.30 12.82 21.16
CA LYS A 22 21.69 11.64 21.79
C LYS A 22 20.19 11.60 21.54
N THR A 23 19.50 12.71 21.80
CA THR A 23 18.06 12.85 21.51
C THR A 23 17.76 12.63 20.03
N LEU A 24 18.57 13.19 19.12
CA LEU A 24 18.42 12.99 17.68
C LEU A 24 18.59 11.51 17.29
N ALA A 25 19.55 10.80 17.88
CA ALA A 25 19.76 9.38 17.64
C ALA A 25 18.54 8.54 18.06
N ASP A 26 17.95 8.86 19.22
CA ASP A 26 16.77 8.16 19.74
C ASP A 26 15.53 8.44 18.89
N VAL A 27 15.32 9.69 18.47
CA VAL A 27 14.24 10.08 17.56
C VAL A 27 14.38 9.40 16.19
N LEU A 28 15.59 9.41 15.60
CA LEU A 28 15.84 8.77 14.31
C LEU A 28 15.59 7.26 14.40
N ARG A 29 16.11 6.58 15.43
CA ARG A 29 15.86 5.15 15.63
C ARG A 29 14.38 4.86 15.84
N SER A 30 13.65 5.69 16.59
CA SER A 30 12.20 5.55 16.78
C SER A 30 11.44 5.73 15.46
N ALA A 31 11.73 6.78 14.69
CA ALA A 31 11.10 7.04 13.39
C ALA A 31 11.39 5.93 12.38
N PHE A 32 12.63 5.44 12.34
CA PHE A 32 13.02 4.32 11.49
C PHE A 32 12.46 2.98 11.98
N ARG A 33 12.24 2.80 13.29
CA ARG A 33 11.51 1.65 13.83
C ARG A 33 10.03 1.71 13.51
N LEU A 34 9.41 2.88 13.47
CA LEU A 34 8.01 3.03 13.02
C LEU A 34 7.90 2.76 11.51
N ASN A 35 8.83 3.28 10.71
CA ASN A 35 8.90 2.96 9.28
C ASN A 35 9.31 1.51 9.00
N GLY A 36 10.13 0.91 9.87
CA GLY A 36 10.53 -0.50 9.82
C GLY A 36 9.48 -1.44 10.40
N ALA A 37 8.63 -0.98 11.32
CA ALA A 37 7.44 -1.69 11.80
C ALA A 37 6.29 -1.61 10.79
N SER A 38 6.31 -0.65 9.86
CA SER A 38 5.57 -0.77 8.60
C SER A 38 6.10 -1.87 7.68
N ALA A 39 7.20 -2.57 8.01
CA ALA A 39 7.58 -3.82 7.36
C ALA A 39 6.87 -5.07 7.94
N SER A 40 6.04 -4.92 8.99
CA SER A 40 5.06 -5.94 9.39
C SER A 40 3.64 -5.66 8.89
N ALA A 41 3.43 -4.52 8.22
CA ALA A 41 2.28 -4.35 7.34
C ALA A 41 2.69 -4.86 5.95
N PRO A 42 2.05 -5.89 5.39
CA PRO A 42 2.38 -6.34 4.06
C PRO A 42 2.30 -5.15 3.09
N GLN A 43 3.39 -4.90 2.36
CA GLN A 43 3.40 -3.89 1.31
C GLN A 43 2.23 -4.17 0.36
N ALA A 44 1.62 -3.14 -0.25
CA ALA A 44 0.45 -3.31 -1.12
C ALA A 44 0.64 -4.44 -2.17
N SER A 45 1.86 -4.60 -2.67
CA SER A 45 2.25 -5.72 -3.55
C SER A 45 2.15 -7.10 -2.87
N GLN A 46 2.56 -7.24 -1.61
CA GLN A 46 2.46 -8.49 -0.85
C GLN A 46 1.01 -8.86 -0.52
N LEU A 47 0.15 -7.88 -0.18
CA LEU A 47 -1.28 -8.13 0.04
C LEU A 47 -1.95 -8.64 -1.23
N LEU A 48 -1.62 -8.03 -2.38
CA LEU A 48 -2.12 -8.46 -3.67
C LEU A 48 -1.68 -9.89 -4.00
N GLU A 49 -0.40 -10.23 -3.84
CA GLU A 49 0.07 -11.60 -4.10
C GLU A 49 -0.59 -12.64 -3.18
N LEU A 50 -0.75 -12.32 -1.88
CA LEU A 50 -1.43 -13.21 -0.94
C LEU A 50 -2.88 -13.46 -1.35
N PHE A 51 -3.60 -12.40 -1.74
CA PHE A 51 -4.96 -12.51 -2.24
C PHE A 51 -5.04 -13.38 -3.51
N LEU A 52 -4.16 -13.13 -4.49
CA LEU A 52 -4.17 -13.88 -5.75
C LEU A 52 -3.83 -15.36 -5.53
N THR A 53 -2.86 -15.65 -4.65
CA THR A 53 -2.53 -17.02 -4.25
C THR A 53 -3.73 -17.72 -3.61
N ALA A 54 -4.47 -17.02 -2.75
CA ALA A 54 -5.70 -17.57 -2.17
C ALA A 54 -6.74 -17.90 -3.25
N LYS A 55 -6.91 -17.03 -4.25
CA LYS A 55 -7.82 -17.27 -5.39
C LYS A 55 -7.39 -18.41 -6.29
N GLU A 56 -6.10 -18.63 -6.47
CA GLU A 56 -5.57 -19.81 -7.16
C GLU A 56 -5.93 -21.10 -6.41
N VAL A 57 -5.79 -21.10 -5.08
CA VAL A 57 -6.17 -22.25 -4.22
C VAL A 57 -7.68 -22.50 -4.23
N GLU A 58 -8.50 -21.45 -4.32
CA GLU A 58 -9.96 -21.56 -4.53
C GLU A 58 -10.34 -22.16 -5.91
N GLY A 59 -9.37 -22.34 -6.81
CA GLY A 59 -9.57 -22.94 -8.13
C GLY A 59 -9.95 -21.93 -9.21
N CYS A 60 -9.68 -20.63 -9.01
CA CYS A 60 -9.89 -19.63 -10.06
C CYS A 60 -8.96 -19.89 -11.25
N SER A 61 -9.48 -19.69 -12.48
CA SER A 61 -8.68 -19.89 -13.68
C SER A 61 -7.53 -18.87 -13.77
N PRO A 62 -6.40 -19.18 -14.45
CA PRO A 62 -5.31 -18.22 -14.63
C PRO A 62 -5.76 -16.90 -15.28
N LYS A 63 -6.75 -16.96 -16.19
CA LYS A 63 -7.36 -15.76 -16.78
C LYS A 63 -8.09 -14.90 -15.75
N THR A 64 -8.76 -15.54 -14.79
CA THR A 64 -9.44 -14.85 -13.69
C THR A 64 -8.44 -14.19 -12.76
N ILE A 65 -7.34 -14.88 -12.44
CA ILE A 65 -6.25 -14.34 -11.61
C ILE A 65 -5.64 -13.09 -12.27
N GLU A 66 -5.35 -13.16 -13.56
CA GLU A 66 -4.81 -12.01 -14.31
C GLU A 66 -5.80 -10.84 -14.36
N TYR A 67 -7.10 -11.14 -14.49
CA TYR A 67 -8.15 -10.12 -14.44
C TYR A 67 -8.23 -9.45 -13.06
N TYR A 68 -8.09 -10.21 -11.97
CA TYR A 68 -8.07 -9.65 -10.62
C TYR A 68 -6.83 -8.79 -10.39
N ARG A 69 -5.65 -9.28 -10.80
CA ARG A 69 -4.37 -8.58 -10.72
C ARG A 69 -4.44 -7.22 -11.42
N SER A 70 -4.84 -7.20 -12.69
CA SER A 70 -4.93 -5.96 -13.47
C SER A 70 -5.94 -4.98 -12.86
N THR A 71 -7.12 -5.47 -12.44
CA THR A 71 -8.16 -4.64 -11.82
C THR A 71 -7.66 -4.00 -10.51
N LEU A 72 -7.06 -4.78 -9.61
CA LEU A 72 -6.59 -4.28 -8.31
C LEU A 72 -5.36 -3.38 -8.45
N THR A 73 -4.48 -3.64 -9.41
CA THR A 73 -3.33 -2.76 -9.71
C THR A 73 -3.82 -1.39 -10.17
N MET A 74 -4.77 -1.35 -11.12
CA MET A 74 -5.37 -0.10 -11.59
C MET A 74 -6.07 0.69 -10.48
N MET A 75 -6.72 0.01 -9.54
CA MET A 75 -7.31 0.64 -8.37
C MET A 75 -6.24 1.26 -7.47
N ASN A 76 -5.21 0.50 -7.13
CA ASN A 76 -4.15 0.95 -6.24
C ASN A 76 -3.40 2.17 -6.81
N ASP A 77 -3.10 2.14 -8.11
CA ASP A 77 -2.42 3.25 -8.81
C ASP A 77 -3.28 4.52 -8.86
N ALA A 78 -4.60 4.39 -8.91
CA ALA A 78 -5.50 5.54 -8.93
C ALA A 78 -5.76 6.12 -7.53
N ILE A 79 -5.90 5.28 -6.50
CA ILE A 79 -6.20 5.72 -5.14
C ILE A 79 -4.93 6.26 -4.45
N MET A 80 -3.75 5.71 -4.78
CA MET A 80 -2.44 6.12 -4.22
C MET A 80 -2.43 6.18 -2.68
N LYS A 81 -3.14 5.24 -2.02
CA LYS A 81 -3.13 5.05 -0.57
C LYS A 81 -2.73 3.61 -0.23
N PRO A 82 -2.06 3.38 0.92
CA PRO A 82 -1.85 2.02 1.42
C PRO A 82 -3.18 1.26 1.54
N CYS A 83 -3.24 0.00 1.09
CA CYS A 83 -4.48 -0.78 1.09
C CYS A 83 -5.15 -0.87 2.47
N THR A 84 -4.36 -0.88 3.54
CA THR A 84 -4.85 -0.90 4.93
C THR A 84 -5.54 0.39 5.38
N LEU A 85 -5.41 1.48 4.60
CA LEU A 85 -6.00 2.79 4.86
C LEU A 85 -7.07 3.18 3.83
N ILE A 86 -7.42 2.27 2.91
CA ILE A 86 -8.46 2.51 1.91
C ILE A 86 -9.82 2.39 2.59
N GLU A 87 -10.62 3.45 2.52
CA GLU A 87 -11.96 3.48 3.09
C GLU A 87 -13.03 3.26 2.01
N SER A 88 -14.27 3.01 2.43
CA SER A 88 -15.39 2.79 1.49
C SER A 88 -15.63 3.98 0.56
N ASP A 89 -15.39 5.21 1.03
CA ASP A 89 -15.57 6.41 0.20
C ASP A 89 -14.50 6.53 -0.89
N ASP A 90 -13.28 6.06 -0.65
CA ASP A 90 -12.24 5.99 -1.68
C ASP A 90 -12.64 5.03 -2.81
N LEU A 91 -13.19 3.87 -2.44
CA LEU A 91 -13.68 2.88 -3.42
C LEU A 91 -14.87 3.42 -4.23
N ARG A 92 -15.83 4.09 -3.57
CA ARG A 92 -16.97 4.72 -4.25
C ARG A 92 -16.51 5.79 -5.24
N LYS A 93 -15.58 6.65 -4.81
CA LYS A 93 -15.00 7.68 -5.67
C LYS A 93 -14.29 7.06 -6.86
N TYR A 94 -13.42 6.08 -6.63
CA TYR A 94 -12.71 5.38 -7.71
C TYR A 94 -13.67 4.77 -8.74
N LEU A 95 -14.72 4.06 -8.30
CA LEU A 95 -15.69 3.43 -9.21
C LEU A 95 -16.45 4.47 -10.03
N ASN A 96 -16.85 5.59 -9.42
CA ASN A 96 -17.51 6.69 -10.11
C ASN A 96 -16.58 7.34 -11.14
N ASP A 97 -15.33 7.63 -10.76
CA ASP A 97 -14.34 8.21 -11.65
C ASP A 97 -14.00 7.24 -12.79
N TYR A 98 -13.88 5.94 -12.52
CA TYR A 98 -13.65 4.92 -13.53
C TYR A 98 -14.80 4.85 -14.54
N GLU A 99 -16.05 4.92 -14.07
CA GLU A 99 -17.25 4.92 -14.93
C GLU A 99 -17.24 6.12 -15.88
N ILE A 100 -17.05 7.32 -15.34
CA ILE A 100 -17.09 8.57 -16.11
C ILE A 100 -15.92 8.65 -17.08
N THR A 101 -14.71 8.37 -16.63
CA THR A 101 -13.49 8.58 -17.41
C THR A 101 -13.32 7.55 -18.52
N ARG A 102 -13.82 6.32 -18.32
CA ARG A 102 -13.69 5.23 -19.30
C ARG A 102 -14.98 4.88 -20.05
N GLY A 103 -16.11 5.52 -19.72
CA GLY A 103 -17.42 5.17 -20.28
C GLY A 103 -17.79 3.72 -20.00
N ALA A 104 -17.38 3.19 -18.84
CA ALA A 104 -17.54 1.77 -18.52
C ALA A 104 -19.01 1.42 -18.28
N SER A 105 -19.44 0.23 -18.72
CA SER A 105 -20.81 -0.23 -18.50
C SER A 105 -21.06 -0.52 -17.01
N LYS A 106 -22.34 -0.45 -16.59
CA LYS A 106 -22.75 -0.81 -15.22
C LYS A 106 -22.32 -2.23 -14.83
N VAL A 107 -22.33 -3.17 -15.78
CA VAL A 107 -21.83 -4.55 -15.58
C VAL A 107 -20.33 -4.56 -15.28
N THR A 108 -19.55 -3.74 -15.98
CA THR A 108 -18.10 -3.62 -15.74
C THR A 108 -17.82 -3.05 -14.35
N ILE A 109 -18.54 -2.01 -13.95
CA ILE A 109 -18.43 -1.41 -12.61
C ILE A 109 -18.85 -2.41 -11.53
N ASP A 110 -19.88 -3.23 -11.78
CA ASP A 110 -20.28 -4.30 -10.85
C ASP A 110 -19.20 -5.35 -10.67
N ASN A 111 -18.56 -5.77 -11.76
CA ASN A 111 -17.47 -6.74 -11.71
C ASN A 111 -16.27 -6.19 -10.94
N ILE A 112 -15.84 -4.96 -11.21
CA ILE A 112 -14.73 -4.31 -10.50
C ILE A 112 -15.05 -4.21 -9.01
N ARG A 113 -16.26 -3.75 -8.66
CA ARG A 113 -16.70 -3.64 -7.26
C ARG A 113 -16.68 -5.00 -6.55
N ARG A 114 -17.15 -6.08 -7.18
CA ARG A 114 -17.11 -7.44 -6.60
C ARG A 114 -15.68 -7.88 -6.30
N ILE A 115 -14.74 -7.59 -7.21
CA ILE A 115 -13.32 -7.91 -7.01
C ILE A 115 -12.77 -7.14 -5.81
N MET A 116 -13.03 -5.84 -5.73
CA MET A 116 -12.62 -5.02 -4.57
C MET A 116 -13.23 -5.55 -3.28
N SER A 117 -14.52 -5.83 -3.26
CA SER A 117 -15.20 -6.39 -2.09
C SER A 117 -14.60 -7.73 -1.67
N SER A 118 -14.18 -8.58 -2.62
CA SER A 118 -13.48 -9.82 -2.27
C SER A 118 -12.07 -9.59 -1.76
N PHE A 119 -11.39 -8.52 -2.17
CA PHE A 119 -10.02 -8.21 -1.74
C PHE A 119 -9.95 -7.61 -0.33
N PHE A 120 -10.96 -6.81 0.05
CA PHE A 120 -11.03 -6.15 1.35
C PHE A 120 -11.93 -6.87 2.38
N ALA A 121 -12.41 -8.08 2.08
CA ALA A 121 -13.17 -8.92 3.00
C ALA A 121 -12.25 -9.63 4.01
#